data_AF-A0A956SP19-F1
#
_entry.id   AF-A0A956SP19-F1
#
_cell.length_a   1.000
_cell.length_b   1.000
_cell.length_c   1.000
_cell.angle_alpha   90.00
_cell.angle_beta   90.00
_cell.angle_gamma   90.00
#
_symmetry.space_group_name_H-M   'P 1'
#
loop_
_entity.id
_entity.type
_entity.pdbx_description
1 polymer ?
#
loop_
_entity_poly.entity_id
_entity_poly.type
_entity_poly.pdbx_seq_one_letter_code
_entity_poly.pdbx_strand_id
1 'polypeptide(L)'
;MLILAAILCVGVGLAHTILGERYILVRLFRRTDLPHLFGDDVFTRRTLRFAWHLTTVAWWGYAALLVGLAAPDVDPRTLIRWTVAGVFATHALLTLIASRGRHLAWPVFAAIALLALFTK
;
A
#
# COMPACT_ATOMS: atom_id res chain seq x y z
N MET A 1 24.39 3.56 -5.22
CA MET A 1 23.22 3.93 -6.05
C MET A 1 21.91 3.35 -5.50
N LEU A 2 21.82 2.05 -5.20
CA LEU A 2 20.60 1.42 -4.65
C LEU A 2 20.11 2.04 -3.34
N ILE A 3 21.01 2.33 -2.39
CA ILE A 3 20.63 2.97 -1.12
C ILE A 3 20.03 4.36 -1.32
N LEU A 4 20.59 5.15 -2.24
CA LEU A 4 20.02 6.45 -2.58
C LEU A 4 18.62 6.30 -3.17
N ALA A 5 18.42 5.35 -4.08
CA ALA A 5 17.10 5.05 -4.63
C ALA A 5 16.10 4.59 -3.54
N ALA A 6 16.55 3.82 -2.54
CA ALA A 6 15.73 3.41 -1.41
C ALA A 6 15.30 4.60 -0.55
N ILE A 7 16.24 5.51 -0.22
CA ILE A 7 15.96 6.75 0.52
C ILE A 7 14.92 7.58 -0.24
N LEU A 8 15.06 7.73 -1.55
CA LEU A 8 14.10 8.43 -2.39
C LEU A 8 12.72 7.74 -2.40
N CYS A 9 12.67 6.41 -2.45
CA CYS A 9 11.40 5.66 -2.33
C CYS A 9 10.71 5.91 -0.99
N VAL A 10 11.45 5.93 0.12
CA VAL A 10 10.91 6.30 1.43
C VAL A 10 10.39 7.73 1.42
N GLY A 11 11.17 8.66 0.85
CA GLY A 11 10.81 10.07 0.70
C GLY A 11 9.52 10.26 -0.12
N VAL A 12 9.37 9.56 -1.23
CA VAL A 12 8.14 9.56 -2.04
C VAL A 12 6.96 8.97 -1.26
N GLY A 13 7.16 7.87 -0.52
CA GLY A 13 6.13 7.31 0.36
C GLY A 13 5.64 8.30 1.43
N LEU A 14 6.57 9.02 2.07
CA LEU A 14 6.28 10.06 3.05
C LEU A 14 5.57 11.26 2.41
N ALA A 15 6.09 11.76 1.28
CA ALA A 15 5.47 12.87 0.56
C ALA A 15 4.05 12.51 0.11
N HIS A 16 3.86 11.30 -0.43
CA HIS A 16 2.55 10.82 -0.87
C HIS A 16 1.57 10.79 0.29
N THR A 17 1.93 10.19 1.44
CA THR A 17 1.00 10.11 2.58
C THR A 17 0.73 11.47 3.23
N ILE A 18 1.77 12.30 3.47
CA ILE A 18 1.62 13.56 4.20
C ILE A 18 0.97 14.63 3.31
N LEU A 19 1.53 14.87 2.12
CA LEU A 19 1.04 15.93 1.24
C LEU A 19 -0.32 15.55 0.65
N GLY A 20 -0.51 14.28 0.28
CA GLY A 20 -1.77 13.83 -0.27
C GLY A 20 -2.93 13.87 0.73
N GLU A 21 -2.72 13.43 1.97
CA GLU A 21 -3.76 13.55 3.01
C GLU A 21 -4.08 15.03 3.26
N ARG A 22 -3.06 15.87 3.50
CA ARG A 22 -3.26 17.28 3.88
C ARG A 22 -3.85 18.13 2.77
N TYR A 23 -3.36 17.98 1.54
CA TYR A 23 -3.66 18.91 0.44
C TYR A 23 -4.68 18.38 -0.55
N ILE A 24 -4.90 17.06 -0.63
CA ILE A 24 -5.87 16.46 -1.56
C ILE A 24 -7.03 15.86 -0.78
N LEU A 25 -6.82 14.82 0.03
CA LEU A 25 -7.91 14.06 0.63
C LEU A 25 -8.75 14.89 1.61
N VAL A 26 -8.11 15.61 2.53
CA VAL A 26 -8.84 16.48 3.49
C VAL A 26 -9.67 17.54 2.76
N ARG A 27 -9.17 18.09 1.64
CA ARG A 27 -9.91 19.08 0.84
C ARG A 27 -11.04 18.44 0.04
N LEU A 28 -10.77 17.28 -0.56
CA LEU A 28 -11.73 16.51 -1.33
C LEU A 28 -12.91 16.06 -0.46
N PHE A 29 -12.64 15.61 0.77
CA PHE A 29 -13.68 15.15 1.72
C PHE A 29 -14.47 16.29 2.39
N ARG A 30 -14.11 17.55 2.16
CA ARG A 30 -14.95 18.70 2.53
C ARG A 30 -16.05 18.99 1.52
N ARG A 31 -15.96 18.42 0.32
CA ARG A 31 -17.02 18.53 -0.69
C ARG A 31 -18.23 17.69 -0.28
N THR A 32 -19.40 18.11 -0.73
CA THR A 32 -20.69 17.45 -0.48
C THR A 32 -21.21 16.66 -1.68
N ASP A 33 -20.45 16.61 -2.77
CA ASP A 33 -20.84 16.00 -4.05
C ASP A 33 -20.03 14.73 -4.39
N LEU A 34 -19.48 14.05 -3.37
CA LEU A 34 -18.82 12.77 -3.58
C LEU A 34 -19.84 11.69 -3.96
N PRO A 35 -19.49 10.75 -4.87
CA PRO A 35 -20.39 9.66 -5.23
C PRO A 35 -20.83 8.85 -4.02
N HIS A 36 -22.14 8.63 -3.91
CA HIS A 36 -22.70 7.77 -2.88
C HIS A 36 -22.62 6.30 -3.32
N LEU A 37 -22.00 5.47 -2.48
CA LEU A 37 -21.91 4.03 -2.66
C LEU A 37 -22.44 3.37 -1.39
N PHE A 38 -23.41 2.46 -1.55
CA PHE A 38 -24.11 1.84 -0.43
C PHE A 38 -24.91 2.83 0.45
N GLY A 39 -25.44 3.90 -0.16
CA GLY A 39 -26.37 4.85 0.47
C GLY A 39 -25.75 6.14 1.01
N ASP A 40 -24.43 6.19 1.19
CA ASP A 40 -23.69 7.38 1.64
C ASP A 40 -22.33 7.52 0.92
N ASP A 41 -21.57 8.57 1.22
CA ASP A 41 -20.21 8.77 0.69
C ASP A 41 -19.11 8.20 1.60
N VAL A 42 -19.46 7.56 2.73
CA VAL A 42 -18.50 7.07 3.72
C VAL A 42 -17.61 5.99 3.11
N PHE A 43 -18.22 5.08 2.33
CA PHE A 43 -17.47 4.04 1.62
C PHE A 43 -16.50 4.67 0.59
N THR A 44 -16.96 5.67 -0.17
CA THR A 44 -16.15 6.40 -1.15
C THR A 44 -14.97 7.10 -0.48
N ARG A 45 -15.19 7.86 0.59
CA ARG A 45 -14.14 8.55 1.35
C ARG A 45 -13.10 7.58 1.91
N ARG A 46 -13.55 6.49 2.52
CA ARG A 46 -12.64 5.46 3.06
C ARG A 46 -11.84 4.81 1.95
N THR A 47 -12.47 4.51 0.81
CA THR A 47 -11.81 3.89 -0.35
C THR A 47 -10.73 4.79 -0.91
N LEU A 48 -11.03 6.06 -1.12
CA LEU A 48 -10.06 7.04 -1.58
C LEU A 48 -8.89 7.18 -0.59
N ARG A 49 -9.17 7.26 0.72
CA ARG A 49 -8.12 7.39 1.73
C ARG A 49 -7.23 6.15 1.82
N PHE A 50 -7.81 4.95 1.88
CA PHE A 50 -6.95 3.76 1.98
C PHE A 50 -6.17 3.53 0.69
N ALA A 51 -6.78 3.70 -0.49
CA ALA A 51 -6.08 3.54 -1.77
C ALA A 51 -4.85 4.47 -1.87
N TRP A 52 -4.96 5.66 -1.28
CA TRP A 52 -3.86 6.59 -1.14
C TRP A 52 -2.71 6.01 -0.30
N HIS A 53 -2.99 5.50 0.90
CA HIS A 53 -1.95 4.95 1.78
C HIS A 53 -1.40 3.59 1.33
N LEU A 54 -2.16 2.80 0.56
CA LEU A 54 -1.68 1.55 -0.04
C LEU A 54 -0.45 1.81 -0.93
N THR A 55 -0.49 2.86 -1.74
CA THR A 55 0.65 3.26 -2.59
C THR A 55 1.89 3.59 -1.75
N THR A 56 1.74 4.23 -0.58
CA THR A 56 2.87 4.46 0.35
C THR A 56 3.48 3.16 0.85
N VAL A 57 2.65 2.16 1.19
CA VAL A 57 3.15 0.83 1.60
C VAL A 57 3.91 0.17 0.45
N ALA A 58 3.42 0.30 -0.79
CA ALA A 58 4.13 -0.22 -1.96
C ALA A 58 5.50 0.46 -2.16
N TRP A 59 5.61 1.78 -2.01
CA TRP A 59 6.89 2.50 -2.09
C TRP A 59 7.89 2.04 -1.02
N TRP A 60 7.43 1.78 0.19
CA TRP A 60 8.29 1.25 1.25
C TRP A 60 8.67 -0.21 1.02
N GLY A 61 7.80 -1.00 0.38
CA GLY A 61 8.14 -2.31 -0.15
C GLY A 61 9.29 -2.24 -1.17
N TYR A 62 9.22 -1.32 -2.13
CA TYR A 62 10.32 -1.10 -3.08
C TYR A 62 11.61 -0.63 -2.39
N ALA A 63 11.51 0.24 -1.38
CA ALA A 63 12.67 0.63 -0.58
C ALA A 63 13.31 -0.57 0.12
N ALA A 64 12.51 -1.47 0.70
CA ALA A 64 13.01 -2.70 1.32
C ALA A 64 13.72 -3.63 0.30
N LEU A 65 13.17 -3.78 -0.91
CA LEU A 65 13.83 -4.51 -2.00
C LEU A 65 15.19 -3.88 -2.36
N LEU A 66 15.23 -2.54 -2.52
CA LEU A 66 16.45 -1.83 -2.88
C LEU A 66 17.55 -1.93 -1.80
N VAL A 67 17.17 -1.87 -0.52
CA VAL A 67 18.09 -2.08 0.60
C VAL A 67 18.60 -3.52 0.62
N GLY A 68 17.71 -4.51 0.49
CA GLY A 68 18.09 -5.92 0.49
C GLY A 68 19.02 -6.28 -0.67
N LEU A 69 18.76 -5.75 -1.88
CA LEU A 69 19.63 -5.96 -3.05
C LEU A 69 21.00 -5.28 -2.94
N ALA A 70 21.15 -4.30 -2.04
CA ALA A 70 22.44 -3.67 -1.77
C ALA A 70 23.29 -4.47 -0.77
N ALA A 71 22.70 -5.45 -0.08
CA ALA A 71 23.39 -6.30 0.89
C ALA A 71 24.00 -7.54 0.19
N PRO A 72 25.28 -7.88 0.46
CA PRO A 72 25.98 -8.94 -0.26
C PRO A 72 25.45 -10.35 0.03
N ASP A 73 24.91 -10.58 1.23
CA ASP A 73 24.54 -11.92 1.72
C ASP A 73 23.03 -12.20 1.68
N VAL A 74 22.25 -11.35 1.00
CA VAL A 74 20.80 -11.50 0.89
C VAL A 74 20.44 -12.27 -0.38
N ASP A 75 19.80 -13.43 -0.22
CA ASP A 75 19.21 -14.16 -1.35
C ASP A 75 18.06 -13.34 -1.99
N PRO A 76 18.17 -12.93 -3.26
CA PRO A 76 17.15 -12.11 -3.92
C PRO A 76 15.77 -12.79 -3.98
N ARG A 77 15.72 -14.12 -4.09
CA ARG A 77 14.44 -14.85 -4.16
C ARG A 77 13.70 -14.76 -2.83
N THR A 78 14.40 -15.02 -1.73
CA THR A 78 13.88 -14.89 -0.37
C THR A 78 13.45 -13.45 -0.07
N LEU A 79 14.26 -12.46 -0.46
CA LEU A 79 13.93 -11.04 -0.32
C LEU A 79 12.62 -10.70 -1.02
N ILE A 80 12.51 -11.01 -2.32
CA ILE A 80 11.31 -10.72 -3.11
C ILE A 80 10.09 -11.40 -2.50
N ARG A 81 10.19 -12.69 -2.16
CA ARG A 81 9.11 -13.47 -1.53
C ARG A 81 8.57 -12.77 -0.29
N TRP A 82 9.43 -12.46 0.67
CA TRP A 82 9.00 -11.87 1.95
C TRP A 82 8.51 -10.45 1.81
N THR A 83 9.15 -9.63 0.96
CA THR A 83 8.71 -8.26 0.74
C THR A 83 7.36 -8.20 0.04
N VAL A 84 7.16 -8.97 -1.04
CA VAL A 84 5.86 -9.04 -1.74
C VAL A 84 4.79 -9.56 -0.79
N ALA A 85 5.05 -10.63 -0.05
CA ALA A 85 4.13 -11.16 0.93
C ALA A 85 3.74 -10.12 1.99
N GLY A 86 4.70 -9.44 2.59
CA GLY A 86 4.46 -8.42 3.62
C GLY A 86 3.67 -7.22 3.09
N VAL A 87 4.02 -6.71 1.90
CA VAL A 87 3.30 -5.60 1.26
C VAL A 87 1.85 -5.99 1.00
N PHE A 88 1.61 -7.12 0.33
CA PHE A 88 0.26 -7.53 -0.04
C PHE A 88 -0.58 -8.00 1.14
N ALA A 89 0.02 -8.61 2.16
CA ALA A 89 -0.67 -8.91 3.43
C ALA A 89 -1.13 -7.62 4.12
N THR A 90 -0.27 -6.59 4.14
CA THR A 90 -0.63 -5.27 4.67
C THR A 90 -1.76 -4.64 3.87
N HIS A 91 -1.71 -4.71 2.53
CA HIS A 91 -2.79 -4.23 1.66
C HIS A 91 -4.11 -4.96 1.94
N ALA A 92 -4.06 -6.30 2.09
CA ALA A 92 -5.22 -7.12 2.40
C ALA A 92 -5.86 -6.72 3.73
N LEU A 93 -5.05 -6.62 4.81
CA LEU A 93 -5.52 -6.23 6.13
C LEU A 93 -6.12 -4.82 6.13
N LEU A 94 -5.41 -3.84 5.55
CA LEU A 94 -5.91 -2.46 5.48
C LEU A 94 -7.21 -2.37 4.69
N THR A 95 -7.31 -3.04 3.54
CA THR A 95 -8.52 -3.03 2.70
C THR A 95 -9.67 -3.71 3.42
N LEU A 96 -9.45 -4.86 4.06
CA LEU A 96 -10.44 -5.60 4.83
C LEU A 96 -10.98 -4.75 5.99
N ILE A 97 -10.09 -4.17 6.81
CA ILE A 97 -10.46 -3.38 7.99
C ILE A 97 -11.14 -2.08 7.58
N ALA A 98 -10.56 -1.31 6.66
CA ALA A 98 -11.08 0.00 6.27
C ALA A 98 -12.45 -0.12 5.58
N SER A 99 -12.64 -1.15 4.76
CA SER A 99 -13.91 -1.39 4.05
C SER A 99 -14.92 -2.22 4.84
N ARG A 100 -14.54 -2.77 6.01
CA ARG A 100 -15.33 -3.79 6.74
C ARG A 100 -15.72 -4.96 5.83
N GLY A 101 -14.78 -5.41 4.99
CA GLY A 101 -14.98 -6.50 4.03
C GLY A 101 -15.77 -6.15 2.77
N ARG A 102 -16.29 -4.91 2.63
CA ARG A 102 -17.10 -4.51 1.47
C ARG A 102 -16.29 -4.30 0.19
N HIS A 103 -14.97 -4.08 0.28
CA HIS A 103 -14.11 -3.88 -0.88
C HIS A 103 -13.42 -5.19 -1.30
N LEU A 104 -13.89 -5.81 -2.38
CA LEU A 104 -13.49 -7.16 -2.84
C LEU A 104 -12.02 -7.29 -3.32
N ALA A 105 -11.19 -6.27 -3.15
CA ALA A 105 -9.76 -6.38 -3.44
C ALA A 105 -8.98 -7.09 -2.31
N TRP A 106 -9.51 -7.10 -1.08
CA TRP A 106 -8.82 -7.74 0.06
C TRP A 106 -8.52 -9.24 -0.15
N PRO A 107 -9.42 -10.07 -0.72
CA PRO A 107 -9.11 -11.49 -0.96
C PRO A 107 -8.04 -11.65 -2.04
N VAL A 108 -8.02 -10.77 -3.05
CA VAL A 108 -7.01 -10.79 -4.11
C VAL A 108 -5.64 -10.43 -3.55
N PHE A 109 -5.55 -9.39 -2.71
CA PHE A 109 -4.31 -9.05 -2.02
C PHE A 109 -3.84 -10.18 -1.09
N ALA A 110 -4.77 -10.81 -0.35
CA ALA A 110 -4.45 -11.96 0.49
C ALA A 110 -3.92 -13.15 -0.34
N ALA A 111 -4.56 -13.44 -1.47
CA ALA A 111 -4.13 -14.50 -2.38
C ALA A 111 -2.72 -14.24 -2.92
N ILE A 112 -2.40 -13.01 -3.33
CA ILE A 112 -1.04 -12.65 -3.78
C ILE A 112 -0.02 -12.86 -2.65
N ALA A 113 -0.34 -12.45 -1.42
CA ALA A 113 0.55 -12.62 -0.28
C ALA A 113 0.82 -14.11 0.02
N LEU A 114 -0.23 -14.94 0.02
CA LEU A 114 -0.12 -16.38 0.25
C LEU A 114 0.66 -17.06 -0.88
N LEU A 115 0.33 -16.77 -2.13
CA LEU A 115 1.04 -17.33 -3.30
C LEU A 115 2.52 -16.94 -3.30
N ALA A 116 2.86 -15.72 -2.90
CA ALA A 116 4.25 -15.32 -2.74
C ALA A 116 4.96 -16.18 -1.68
N LEU A 117 4.37 -16.35 -0.48
CA LEU A 117 4.97 -17.14 0.61
C LEU A 117 5.15 -18.63 0.27
N PHE A 118 4.19 -19.22 -0.42
CA PHE A 118 4.16 -20.67 -0.68
C PHE A 118 4.67 -21.09 -2.06
N THR A 119 5.10 -20.13 -2.90
CA THR A 119 5.82 -20.44 -4.13
C THR A 119 7.18 -21.05 -3.79
N LYS A 120 7.52 -22.15 -4.48
CA LYS A 120 8.78 -22.88 -4.35
C LYS A 120 9.95 -22.11 -4.97
#